data_AF-A0A5H2BE72-F1
#
_entry.id   AF-A0A5H2BE72-F1
#
_cell.length_a   1.000
_cell.length_b   1.000
_cell.length_c   1.000
_cell.angle_alpha   90.00
_cell.angle_beta   90.00
_cell.angle_gamma   90.00
#
_symmetry.space_group_name_H-M   'P 1'
#
loop_
_entity.id
_entity.type
_entity.pdbx_description
1 polymer ?
#
loop_
_entity_poly.entity_id
_entity_poly.type
_entity_poly.pdbx_seq_one_letter_code
_entity_poly.pdbx_strand_id
1 'polypeptide(L)'
;EKNRKTYPQVKICNYQGAARVVVQLVTNSPNPHLHAHSLVGKQCDKGICIADLQPKDPVISFPNLGILHVTKKNVSKVLEERMIEAYRMGYNYGISIHPEIDVLQGEVRIPRELTDSERSLISNAATHQSKEMDLSVVRLMFTAFLPDSDGGFSRRLEPVISDPIYDSKAPNASNLKIVRMDRTAGCVTGGEEVYLLCDKVQKDDIQVRF
;
A
#
# COMPACT_ATOMS: atom_id res chain seq x y z
N GLU A 1 21.57 -5.30 17.47
CA GLU A 1 20.32 -4.55 17.14
C GLU A 1 19.09 -5.40 16.76
N LYS A 2 19.17 -6.74 16.61
CA LYS A 2 18.04 -7.60 16.16
C LYS A 2 16.79 -7.66 17.06
N ASN A 3 16.78 -7.01 18.22
CA ASN A 3 15.71 -7.13 19.21
C ASN A 3 14.76 -5.92 19.28
N ARG A 4 14.96 -4.85 18.50
CA ARG A 4 14.04 -3.70 18.50
C ARG A 4 13.14 -3.73 17.27
N LYS A 5 11.95 -4.31 17.43
CA LYS A 5 10.90 -4.25 16.39
C LYS A 5 10.48 -2.79 16.18
N THR A 6 10.47 -2.35 14.94
CA THR A 6 9.94 -1.05 14.52
C THR A 6 8.78 -1.28 13.56
N TYR A 7 7.91 -0.28 13.44
CA TYR A 7 6.70 -0.34 12.62
C TYR A 7 6.56 0.96 11.80
N PRO A 8 5.76 0.96 10.73
CA PRO A 8 5.42 2.20 10.03
C PRO A 8 4.84 3.21 11.01
N GLN A 9 5.35 4.44 10.94
CA GLN A 9 4.96 5.56 11.79
C GLN A 9 4.75 6.80 10.94
N VAL A 10 3.76 7.61 11.29
CA VAL A 10 3.57 8.95 10.73
C VAL A 10 3.40 9.96 11.84
N LYS A 11 3.80 11.20 11.55
CA LYS A 11 3.71 12.34 12.47
C LYS A 11 2.98 13.46 11.76
N ILE A 12 1.97 14.03 12.42
CA ILE A 12 1.32 15.25 11.93
C ILE A 12 2.14 16.43 12.44
N CYS A 13 2.83 17.12 11.53
CA CYS A 13 3.64 18.29 11.86
C CYS A 13 2.76 19.55 11.97
N ASN A 14 3.18 20.50 12.80
CA ASN A 14 2.52 21.81 12.99
C ASN A 14 1.06 21.73 13.46
N TYR A 15 0.68 20.63 14.09
CA TYR A 15 -0.65 20.43 14.67
C TYR A 15 -0.53 19.71 16.01
N GLN A 16 -1.33 20.16 16.98
CA GLN A 16 -1.48 19.51 18.28
C GLN A 16 -2.97 19.38 18.58
N GLY A 17 -3.46 18.15 18.64
CA GLY A 17 -4.87 17.87 18.85
C GLY A 17 -5.24 16.47 18.38
N ALA A 18 -6.53 16.15 18.48
CA ALA A 18 -7.06 14.91 17.93
C ALA A 18 -6.96 14.93 16.40
N ALA A 19 -6.70 13.78 15.78
CA ALA A 19 -6.74 13.60 14.34
C ALA A 19 -7.10 12.16 14.00
N ARG A 20 -7.56 11.90 12.78
CA ARG A 20 -7.78 10.55 12.25
C ARG A 20 -6.83 10.33 11.08
N VAL A 21 -6.14 9.20 11.05
CA VAL A 21 -5.31 8.81 9.91
C VAL A 21 -5.93 7.59 9.25
N VAL A 22 -6.19 7.71 7.95
CA VAL A 22 -6.62 6.61 7.08
C VAL A 22 -5.41 6.13 6.29
N VAL A 23 -5.22 4.81 6.24
CA VAL A 23 -4.17 4.17 5.45
C VAL A 23 -4.83 3.32 4.37
N GLN A 24 -4.39 3.52 3.12
CA GLN A 24 -4.86 2.78 1.95
C GLN A 24 -3.68 2.18 1.19
N LEU A 25 -3.88 1.02 0.58
CA LEU A 25 -2.94 0.49 -0.41
C LEU A 25 -3.17 1.14 -1.77
N VAL A 26 -2.08 1.67 -2.34
CA VAL A 26 -2.03 2.27 -3.67
C VAL A 26 -0.95 1.60 -4.53
N THR A 27 -1.04 1.79 -5.84
CA THR A 27 -0.10 1.23 -6.83
C THR A 27 1.27 1.91 -6.76
N ASN A 28 2.31 1.18 -7.16
CA ASN A 28 3.64 1.73 -7.36
C ASN A 28 3.80 2.35 -8.77
N SER A 29 3.06 3.43 -9.04
CA SER A 29 3.07 4.14 -10.32
C SER A 29 3.23 5.65 -10.13
N PRO A 30 3.70 6.40 -11.16
CA PRO A 30 3.82 7.86 -11.09
C PRO A 30 2.50 8.56 -10.74
N ASN A 31 1.41 8.09 -11.34
CA ASN A 31 0.04 8.46 -10.96
C ASN A 31 -0.51 7.34 -10.08
N PRO A 32 -0.64 7.53 -8.75
CA PRO A 32 -1.10 6.50 -7.84
C PRO A 32 -2.60 6.19 -8.05
N HIS A 33 -2.91 4.90 -8.11
CA HIS A 33 -4.27 4.36 -8.16
C HIS A 33 -4.52 3.50 -6.92
N LEU A 34 -5.77 3.16 -6.61
CA LEU A 34 -6.04 2.15 -5.58
C LEU A 34 -5.47 0.80 -6.00
N HIS A 35 -4.85 0.10 -5.06
CA HIS A 35 -4.41 -1.28 -5.29
C HIS A 35 -5.59 -2.26 -5.12
N ALA A 36 -5.54 -3.49 -5.64
CA ALA A 36 -6.60 -4.47 -5.37
C ALA A 36 -6.44 -5.18 -4.02
N HIS A 37 -5.20 -5.39 -3.58
CA HIS A 37 -4.89 -5.92 -2.24
C HIS A 37 -5.50 -5.08 -1.12
N SER A 38 -5.70 -5.72 0.03
CA SER A 38 -6.38 -5.12 1.19
C SER A 38 -5.47 -5.07 2.41
N LEU A 39 -5.52 -3.99 3.19
CA LEU A 39 -4.95 -3.99 4.53
C LEU A 39 -5.82 -4.84 5.46
N VAL A 40 -5.17 -5.67 6.27
CA VAL A 40 -5.81 -6.48 7.32
C VAL A 40 -5.06 -6.30 8.62
N GLY A 41 -5.78 -6.37 9.74
CA GLY A 41 -5.20 -6.11 11.06
C GLY A 41 -6.26 -5.63 12.04
N LYS A 42 -5.83 -5.26 13.25
CA LYS A 42 -6.74 -4.90 14.35
C LYS A 42 -7.57 -3.65 14.08
N GLN A 43 -7.03 -2.68 13.34
CA GLN A 43 -7.67 -1.40 13.01
C GLN A 43 -8.06 -1.31 11.54
N CYS A 44 -8.15 -2.47 10.87
CA CYS A 44 -8.44 -2.53 9.45
C CYS A 44 -9.86 -3.02 9.22
N ASP A 45 -10.57 -2.32 8.35
CA ASP A 45 -11.89 -2.72 7.85
C ASP A 45 -11.95 -2.45 6.34
N LYS A 46 -12.59 -3.34 5.59
CA LYS A 46 -12.73 -3.25 4.11
C LYS A 46 -11.45 -2.87 3.35
N GLY A 47 -10.28 -3.34 3.82
CA GLY A 47 -9.00 -3.12 3.15
C GLY A 47 -8.36 -1.74 3.38
N ILE A 48 -8.85 -0.96 4.33
CA ILE A 48 -8.23 0.27 4.81
C ILE A 48 -7.92 0.14 6.31
N CYS A 49 -6.93 0.89 6.81
CA CYS A 49 -6.67 1.02 8.25
C CYS A 49 -7.08 2.40 8.71
N ILE A 50 -7.82 2.50 9.82
CA ILE A 50 -8.20 3.79 10.41
C ILE A 50 -7.70 3.83 11.85
N ALA A 51 -6.91 4.85 12.17
CA ALA A 51 -6.38 5.02 13.51
C ALA A 51 -6.51 6.48 13.97
N ASP A 52 -7.01 6.67 15.19
CA ASP A 52 -7.23 7.98 15.77
C ASP A 52 -6.04 8.38 16.66
N LEU A 53 -5.47 9.54 16.37
CA LEU A 53 -4.41 10.19 17.14
C LEU A 53 -5.01 10.84 18.38
N GLN A 54 -4.44 10.51 19.53
CA GLN A 54 -4.78 11.15 20.80
C GLN A 54 -3.94 12.43 20.98
N PRO A 55 -4.48 13.49 21.60
CA PRO A 55 -3.81 14.80 21.69
C PRO A 55 -2.41 14.82 22.33
N LYS A 56 -2.06 13.77 23.08
CA LYS A 56 -0.80 13.67 23.85
C LYS A 56 0.38 13.10 23.05
N ASP A 57 0.12 12.42 21.94
CA ASP A 57 1.16 11.81 21.11
C ASP A 57 1.10 12.42 19.70
N PRO A 58 2.17 13.06 19.21
CA PRO A 58 2.18 13.60 17.85
C PRO A 58 2.45 12.51 16.79
N VAL A 59 2.80 11.28 17.19
CA VAL A 59 3.15 10.17 16.31
C VAL A 59 2.11 9.06 16.43
N ILE A 60 1.74 8.47 15.30
CA ILE A 60 0.93 7.26 15.25
C ILE A 60 1.73 6.13 14.63
N SER A 61 1.63 4.95 15.25
CA SER A 61 2.31 3.74 14.82
C SER A 61 1.28 2.71 14.36
N PHE A 62 1.61 1.96 13.32
CA PHE A 62 0.74 0.93 12.76
C PHE A 62 1.35 -0.48 12.92
N PRO A 63 1.35 -1.03 14.15
CA PRO A 63 1.79 -2.41 14.35
C PRO A 63 0.76 -3.40 13.78
N ASN A 64 1.23 -4.58 13.40
CA ASN A 64 0.37 -5.70 12.97
C ASN A 64 -0.48 -5.41 11.72
N LEU A 65 0.01 -4.58 10.80
CA LEU A 65 -0.55 -4.50 9.45
C LEU A 65 -0.14 -5.73 8.63
N GLY A 66 -1.11 -6.41 8.06
CA GLY A 66 -0.94 -7.41 7.02
C GLY A 66 -1.49 -6.91 5.68
N ILE A 67 -0.96 -7.45 4.60
CA ILE A 67 -1.46 -7.21 3.24
C ILE A 67 -2.09 -8.51 2.75
N LEU A 68 -3.39 -8.48 2.50
CA LEU A 68 -4.15 -9.58 1.95
C LEU A 68 -4.09 -9.54 0.42
N HIS A 69 -3.47 -10.56 -0.16
CA HIS A 69 -3.30 -10.71 -1.60
C HIS A 69 -4.63 -11.09 -2.28
N VAL A 70 -4.98 -10.36 -3.34
CA VAL A 70 -6.12 -10.67 -4.24
C VAL A 70 -5.64 -11.45 -5.45
N THR A 71 -6.32 -12.55 -5.77
CA THR A 71 -6.01 -13.36 -6.96
C THR A 71 -6.31 -12.59 -8.25
N LYS A 72 -5.50 -12.80 -9.31
CA LYS A 72 -5.63 -12.12 -10.61
C LYS A 72 -7.07 -12.07 -11.17
N LYS A 73 -7.81 -13.18 -11.06
CA LYS A 73 -9.21 -13.28 -11.53
C LYS A 73 -10.21 -12.34 -10.81
N ASN A 74 -9.89 -11.90 -9.61
CA ASN A 74 -10.77 -11.08 -8.77
C ASN A 74 -10.35 -9.60 -8.73
N VAL A 75 -9.22 -9.23 -9.34
CA VAL A 75 -8.64 -7.87 -9.25
C VAL A 75 -9.65 -6.81 -9.68
N SER A 76 -10.24 -6.95 -10.88
CA SER A 76 -11.19 -5.96 -11.40
C SER A 76 -12.38 -5.74 -10.47
N LYS A 77 -13.00 -6.84 -10.00
CA LYS A 77 -14.17 -6.78 -9.11
C LYS A 77 -13.83 -6.12 -7.77
N VAL A 78 -12.75 -6.55 -7.14
CA VAL A 78 -12.34 -6.00 -5.83
C VAL A 78 -11.94 -4.54 -5.98
N LEU A 79 -11.25 -4.18 -7.06
CA LEU A 79 -10.84 -2.80 -7.31
C LEU A 79 -12.05 -1.87 -7.47
N GLU A 80 -13.10 -2.30 -8.19
CA GLU A 80 -14.35 -1.56 -8.31
C GLU A 80 -15.00 -1.32 -6.94
N GLU A 81 -15.13 -2.37 -6.12
CA GLU A 81 -15.67 -2.27 -4.76
C GLU A 81 -14.86 -1.28 -3.90
N ARG A 82 -13.53 -1.31 -4.00
CA ARG A 82 -12.64 -0.37 -3.28
C ARG A 82 -12.81 1.07 -3.75
N MET A 83 -12.93 1.29 -5.06
CA MET A 83 -13.15 2.62 -5.63
C MET A 83 -14.50 3.21 -5.21
N ILE A 84 -15.56 2.39 -5.22
CA ILE A 84 -16.89 2.78 -4.76
C ILE A 84 -16.84 3.19 -3.28
N GLU A 85 -16.23 2.38 -2.41
CA GLU A 85 -16.15 2.71 -0.98
C GLU A 85 -15.29 3.96 -0.74
N ALA A 86 -14.18 4.12 -1.44
CA ALA A 86 -13.35 5.32 -1.36
C ALA A 86 -14.11 6.57 -1.81
N TYR A 87 -14.91 6.47 -2.88
CA TYR A 87 -15.78 7.55 -3.31
C TYR A 87 -16.84 7.87 -2.25
N ARG A 88 -17.61 6.87 -1.78
CA ARG A 88 -18.64 7.05 -0.73
C ARG A 88 -18.06 7.76 0.49
N MET A 89 -16.91 7.32 0.98
CA MET A 89 -16.31 7.83 2.22
C MET A 89 -15.46 9.09 2.04
N GLY A 90 -15.24 9.57 0.81
CA GLY A 90 -14.38 10.73 0.57
C GLY A 90 -12.88 10.46 0.72
N TYR A 91 -12.47 9.18 0.64
CA TYR A 91 -11.08 8.73 0.75
C TYR A 91 -10.39 8.54 -0.60
N ASN A 92 -10.87 9.23 -1.65
CA ASN A 92 -10.30 9.19 -2.99
C ASN A 92 -9.41 10.40 -3.32
N TYR A 93 -8.95 11.15 -2.33
CA TYR A 93 -8.01 12.25 -2.53
C TYR A 93 -6.57 11.74 -2.69
N GLY A 94 -5.84 12.29 -3.66
CA GLY A 94 -4.46 11.90 -3.95
C GLY A 94 -4.32 10.59 -4.72
N ILE A 95 -5.41 10.02 -5.22
CA ILE A 95 -5.43 8.90 -6.14
C ILE A 95 -6.21 9.27 -7.40
N SER A 96 -5.90 8.61 -8.51
CA SER A 96 -6.64 8.74 -9.76
C SER A 96 -7.66 7.61 -9.88
N ILE A 97 -8.94 7.92 -10.07
CA ILE A 97 -9.98 6.94 -10.44
C ILE A 97 -10.43 7.22 -11.86
N HIS A 98 -11.03 8.39 -12.07
CA HIS A 98 -11.50 8.88 -13.35
C HIS A 98 -11.66 10.40 -13.23
N PRO A 99 -11.32 11.21 -14.26
CA PRO A 99 -11.35 12.67 -14.15
C PRO A 99 -12.69 13.24 -13.62
N GLU A 100 -13.82 12.72 -14.10
CA GLU A 100 -15.16 13.16 -13.64
C GLU A 100 -15.50 12.72 -12.21
N ILE A 101 -14.86 11.67 -11.70
CA ILE A 101 -15.01 11.22 -10.31
C ILE A 101 -14.07 12.02 -9.40
N ASP A 102 -12.88 12.35 -9.89
CA ASP A 102 -11.81 12.97 -9.11
C ASP A 102 -12.05 14.47 -8.88
N VAL A 103 -12.79 15.15 -9.77
CA VAL A 103 -13.24 16.55 -9.57
C VAL A 103 -14.25 16.68 -8.43
N LEU A 104 -14.97 15.62 -8.09
CA LEU A 104 -15.96 15.60 -7.03
C LEU A 104 -15.25 15.44 -5.68
N GLN A 105 -14.91 16.56 -5.05
CA GLN A 105 -14.38 16.56 -3.70
C GLN A 105 -15.53 16.47 -2.71
N GLY A 106 -15.77 15.27 -2.18
CA GLY A 106 -16.83 15.02 -1.21
C GLY A 106 -16.49 15.49 0.20
N GLU A 107 -17.52 15.87 0.96
CA GLU A 107 -17.42 16.01 2.40
C GLU A 107 -17.23 14.64 3.04
N VAL A 108 -16.14 14.45 3.77
CA VAL A 108 -15.72 13.15 4.36
C VAL A 108 -16.72 12.63 5.42
N ARG A 109 -17.62 13.48 5.90
CA ARG A 109 -18.54 13.19 7.01
C ARG A 109 -19.77 12.42 6.61
N ILE A 110 -20.25 12.64 5.39
CA ILE A 110 -21.52 12.10 4.91
C ILE A 110 -21.19 11.14 3.77
N PRO A 111 -21.53 9.84 3.90
CA PRO A 111 -21.37 8.91 2.81
C PRO A 111 -22.10 9.44 1.57
N ARG A 112 -21.35 9.63 0.48
CA ARG A 112 -21.95 10.03 -0.80
C ARG A 112 -22.80 8.89 -1.34
N GLU A 113 -23.93 9.24 -1.93
CA GLU A 113 -24.69 8.32 -2.77
C GLU A 113 -24.06 8.30 -4.17
N LEU A 114 -23.95 7.12 -4.77
CA LEU A 114 -23.49 6.98 -6.15
C LEU A 114 -24.67 7.00 -7.09
N THR A 115 -24.61 7.85 -8.11
CA THR A 115 -25.48 7.75 -9.28
C THR A 115 -25.07 6.57 -10.18
N ASP A 116 -26.00 6.13 -11.03
CA ASP A 116 -25.71 5.05 -12.00
C ASP A 116 -24.61 5.43 -13.00
N SER A 117 -24.52 6.71 -13.36
CA SER A 117 -23.47 7.25 -14.24
C SER A 117 -22.09 7.13 -13.57
N GLU A 118 -21.95 7.60 -12.34
CA GLU A 118 -20.69 7.51 -11.58
C GLU A 118 -20.28 6.05 -11.35
N ARG A 119 -21.25 5.18 -11.05
CA ARG A 119 -21.01 3.74 -10.93
C ARG A 119 -20.44 3.15 -12.22
N SER A 120 -20.99 3.52 -13.37
CA SER A 120 -20.48 3.07 -14.67
C SER A 120 -19.06 3.55 -14.93
N LEU A 121 -18.76 4.82 -14.63
CA LEU A 121 -17.40 5.37 -14.75
C LEU A 121 -16.40 4.63 -13.87
N ILE A 122 -16.75 4.36 -12.62
CA ILE A 122 -15.90 3.61 -11.69
C ILE A 122 -15.68 2.17 -12.17
N SER A 123 -16.72 1.49 -12.65
CA SER A 123 -16.60 0.12 -13.17
C SER A 123 -15.68 0.05 -14.40
N ASN A 124 -15.80 1.02 -15.32
CA ASN A 124 -14.92 1.15 -16.48
C ASN A 124 -13.46 1.41 -16.06
N ALA A 125 -13.25 2.33 -15.11
CA ALA A 125 -11.92 2.63 -14.57
C ALA A 125 -11.29 1.40 -13.91
N ALA A 126 -12.03 0.67 -13.08
CA ALA A 126 -11.57 -0.56 -12.43
C ALA A 126 -11.17 -1.63 -13.45
N THR A 127 -11.98 -1.81 -14.50
CA THR A 127 -11.68 -2.76 -15.58
C THR A 127 -10.38 -2.40 -16.31
N HIS A 128 -10.15 -1.12 -16.60
CA HIS A 128 -8.92 -0.67 -17.24
C HIS A 128 -7.70 -0.83 -16.33
N GLN A 129 -7.75 -0.24 -15.13
CA GLN A 129 -6.63 -0.21 -14.19
C GLN A 129 -6.25 -1.62 -13.69
N SER A 130 -7.20 -2.57 -13.66
CA SER A 130 -6.92 -3.96 -13.26
C SER A 130 -5.97 -4.70 -14.20
N LYS A 131 -5.89 -4.32 -15.48
CA LYS A 131 -5.06 -5.01 -16.49
C LYS A 131 -3.57 -4.76 -16.30
N GLU A 132 -3.23 -3.57 -15.82
CA GLU A 132 -1.84 -3.10 -15.67
C GLU A 132 -1.35 -3.20 -14.22
N MET A 133 -2.20 -3.66 -13.30
CA MET A 133 -1.87 -3.71 -11.88
C MET A 133 -0.80 -4.76 -11.57
N ASP A 134 0.32 -4.30 -10.99
CA ASP A 134 1.36 -5.16 -10.46
C ASP A 134 0.99 -5.68 -9.06
N LEU A 135 0.67 -6.97 -8.96
CA LEU A 135 0.29 -7.62 -7.70
C LEU A 135 1.48 -7.93 -6.78
N SER A 136 2.71 -7.71 -7.22
CA SER A 136 3.94 -7.98 -6.46
C SER A 136 4.43 -6.80 -5.64
N VAL A 137 3.86 -5.60 -5.83
CA VAL A 137 4.31 -4.38 -5.15
C VAL A 137 3.14 -3.48 -4.81
N VAL A 138 3.17 -2.89 -3.62
CA VAL A 138 2.20 -1.90 -3.16
C VAL A 138 2.89 -0.73 -2.49
N ARG A 139 2.19 0.38 -2.28
CA ARG A 139 2.62 1.47 -1.39
C ARG A 139 1.52 1.76 -0.37
N LEU A 140 1.89 2.27 0.80
CA LEU A 140 0.94 2.78 1.80
C LEU A 140 0.72 4.28 1.55
N MET A 141 -0.53 4.68 1.39
CA MET A 141 -0.94 6.08 1.38
C MET A 141 -1.54 6.43 2.72
N PHE A 142 -1.03 7.48 3.38
CA PHE A 142 -1.51 7.99 4.65
C PHE A 142 -2.22 9.32 4.43
N THR A 143 -3.48 9.39 4.83
CA THR A 143 -4.29 10.61 4.76
C THR A 143 -4.76 11.00 6.15
N ALA A 144 -4.37 12.19 6.61
CA ALA A 144 -4.78 12.70 7.91
C ALA A 144 -6.01 13.60 7.79
N PHE A 145 -6.92 13.50 8.75
CA PHE A 145 -8.13 14.30 8.87
C PHE A 145 -8.16 14.94 10.25
N LEU A 146 -8.29 16.27 10.28
CA LEU A 146 -8.41 17.06 11.50
C LEU A 146 -9.89 17.28 11.83
N PRO A 147 -10.26 17.40 13.11
CA PRO A 147 -11.61 17.74 13.53
C PRO A 147 -11.97 19.13 13.00
N ASP A 148 -13.21 19.35 12.59
CA ASP A 148 -13.74 20.70 12.39
C ASP A 148 -14.50 21.20 13.64
N SER A 149 -15.24 22.30 13.48
CA SER A 149 -16.05 22.95 14.52
C SER A 149 -17.04 22.03 15.24
N ASP A 150 -17.58 21.00 14.58
CA ASP A 150 -18.53 20.05 15.18
C ASP A 150 -17.86 18.77 15.73
N GLY A 151 -16.52 18.73 15.72
CA GLY A 151 -15.73 17.65 16.33
C GLY A 151 -15.52 16.39 15.46
N GLY A 152 -16.23 16.23 14.35
CA GLY A 152 -15.97 15.18 13.35
C GLY A 152 -14.77 15.49 12.46
N PHE A 153 -14.07 14.44 12.01
CA PHE A 153 -12.85 14.52 11.20
C PHE A 153 -13.15 14.74 9.71
N SER A 154 -13.10 15.98 9.24
CA SER A 154 -13.44 16.35 7.86
C SER A 154 -12.33 17.13 7.14
N ARG A 155 -11.48 17.83 7.89
CA ARG A 155 -10.40 18.67 7.33
C ARG A 155 -9.21 17.80 6.95
N ARG A 156 -9.18 17.34 5.71
CA ARG A 156 -8.10 16.50 5.18
C ARG A 156 -6.81 17.30 4.97
N LEU A 157 -5.67 16.64 5.19
CA LEU A 157 -4.34 17.12 4.81
C LEU A 157 -3.88 16.42 3.52
N GLU A 158 -2.80 16.92 2.94
CA GLU A 158 -2.17 16.30 1.78
C GLU A 158 -1.70 14.87 2.12
N PRO A 159 -2.06 13.85 1.31
CA PRO A 159 -1.67 12.48 1.56
C PRO A 159 -0.17 12.29 1.34
N VAL A 160 0.41 11.37 2.10
CA VAL A 160 1.82 10.99 1.97
C VAL A 160 1.91 9.51 1.61
N ILE A 161 2.75 9.18 0.62
CA ILE A 161 2.90 7.81 0.12
C ILE A 161 4.26 7.26 0.57
N SER A 162 4.26 6.06 1.17
CA SER A 162 5.47 5.36 1.63
C SER A 162 6.37 4.90 0.48
N ASP A 163 7.53 4.36 0.82
CA ASP A 163 8.30 3.55 -0.12
C ASP A 163 7.53 2.29 -0.57
N PRO A 164 7.90 1.70 -1.72
CA PRO A 164 7.32 0.44 -2.20
C PRO A 164 7.55 -0.73 -1.23
N ILE A 165 6.52 -1.56 -1.10
CA ILE A 165 6.52 -2.80 -0.32
C ILE A 165 6.36 -3.94 -1.30
N TYR A 166 7.41 -4.76 -1.43
CA TYR A 166 7.45 -5.89 -2.34
C TYR A 166 7.01 -7.18 -1.65
N ASP A 167 6.21 -8.00 -2.35
CA ASP A 167 5.86 -9.33 -1.90
C ASP A 167 7.09 -10.25 -1.97
N SER A 168 7.60 -10.64 -0.80
CA SER A 168 8.70 -11.61 -0.69
C SER A 168 8.44 -12.97 -1.37
N LYS A 169 7.18 -13.30 -1.69
CA LYS A 169 6.82 -14.52 -2.44
C LYS A 169 6.84 -14.30 -3.96
N ALA A 170 6.93 -13.07 -4.43
CA ALA A 170 7.02 -12.78 -5.84
C ALA A 170 8.39 -13.24 -6.40
N PRO A 171 8.45 -13.88 -7.59
CA PRO A 171 9.68 -14.44 -8.13
C PRO A 171 10.82 -13.43 -8.38
N ASN A 172 10.50 -12.15 -8.50
CA ASN A 172 11.40 -11.03 -8.79
C ASN A 172 11.75 -10.19 -7.54
N ALA A 173 11.14 -10.49 -6.39
CA ALA A 173 11.37 -9.77 -5.14
C ALA A 173 11.70 -10.72 -3.96
N SER A 174 12.09 -11.96 -4.28
CA SER A 174 12.59 -12.90 -3.28
C SER A 174 13.89 -12.36 -2.67
N ASN A 175 14.02 -12.47 -1.35
CA ASN A 175 15.29 -12.16 -0.70
C ASN A 175 16.34 -13.16 -1.17
N LEU A 176 17.45 -12.65 -1.69
CA LEU A 176 18.57 -13.48 -2.13
C LEU A 176 19.31 -14.05 -0.91
N LYS A 177 19.44 -15.37 -0.88
CA LYS A 177 20.14 -16.08 0.20
C LYS A 177 20.89 -17.28 -0.34
N ILE A 178 22.19 -17.33 -0.06
CA ILE A 178 22.98 -18.54 -0.21
C ILE A 178 22.70 -19.42 1.02
N VAL A 179 22.18 -20.61 0.77
CA VAL A 179 21.84 -21.61 1.80
C VAL A 179 23.07 -22.45 2.14
N ARG A 180 23.82 -22.87 1.13
CA ARG A 180 25.00 -23.71 1.29
C ARG A 180 25.95 -23.55 0.13
N MET A 181 27.24 -23.68 0.42
CA MET A 181 28.32 -23.77 -0.56
C MET A 181 29.06 -25.08 -0.32
N ASP A 182 29.53 -25.72 -1.38
CA ASP A 182 30.40 -26.89 -1.28
C ASP A 182 31.85 -26.51 -0.90
N ARG A 183 32.31 -25.35 -1.39
CA ARG A 183 33.62 -24.75 -1.08
C ARG A 183 33.44 -23.34 -0.53
N THR A 184 34.21 -23.02 0.51
CA THR A 184 34.26 -21.69 1.13
C THR A 184 35.65 -21.06 1.09
N ALA A 185 36.58 -21.68 0.36
CA ALA A 185 37.94 -21.20 0.09
C ALA A 185 38.40 -21.73 -1.27
N GLY A 186 39.39 -21.05 -1.89
CA GLY A 186 39.97 -21.43 -3.19
C GLY A 186 41.26 -20.67 -3.46
N CYS A 187 42.00 -21.07 -4.50
CA CYS A 187 43.23 -20.42 -4.92
C CYS A 187 43.00 -18.99 -5.45
N VAL A 188 43.96 -18.08 -5.21
CA VAL A 188 43.91 -16.69 -5.69
C VAL A 188 43.89 -16.55 -7.21
N THR A 189 44.28 -17.59 -7.94
CA THR A 189 44.25 -17.63 -9.41
C THR A 189 42.83 -17.74 -9.97
N GLY A 190 41.85 -18.14 -9.17
CA GLY A 190 40.48 -18.40 -9.61
C GLY A 190 40.35 -19.61 -10.54
N GLY A 191 39.17 -19.76 -11.14
CA GLY A 191 38.85 -20.84 -12.09
C GLY A 191 38.41 -22.17 -11.45
N GLU A 192 38.31 -22.23 -10.12
CA GLU A 192 37.76 -23.40 -9.43
C GLU A 192 36.23 -23.46 -9.53
N GLU A 193 35.70 -24.65 -9.82
CA GLU A 193 34.25 -24.90 -9.80
C GLU A 193 33.71 -24.91 -8.37
N VAL A 194 32.56 -24.25 -8.18
CA VAL A 194 31.87 -24.13 -6.90
C VAL A 194 30.38 -24.38 -7.12
N TYR A 195 29.79 -25.21 -6.27
CA TYR A 195 28.35 -25.46 -6.23
C TYR A 195 27.67 -24.65 -5.13
N LEU A 196 26.76 -23.76 -5.53
CA LEU A 196 25.97 -22.91 -4.64
C LEU A 196 24.52 -23.39 -4.58
N LEU A 197 24.04 -23.69 -3.38
CA LEU A 197 22.62 -23.87 -3.12
C LEU A 197 22.07 -22.55 -2.58
N CYS A 198 21.09 -21.97 -3.26
CA CYS A 198 20.46 -20.70 -2.89
C CYS A 198 18.93 -20.82 -2.89
N ASP A 199 18.27 -19.84 -2.27
CA ASP A 199 16.82 -19.65 -2.43
C ASP A 199 16.49 -19.36 -3.91
N LYS A 200 15.20 -19.39 -4.27
CA LYS A 200 14.77 -19.27 -5.67
C LYS A 200 15.28 -17.97 -6.32
N VAL A 201 16.06 -18.12 -7.40
CA VAL A 201 16.58 -17.05 -8.26
C VAL A 201 16.08 -17.20 -9.70
N GLN A 202 16.20 -16.13 -10.49
CA GLN A 202 15.95 -16.16 -11.93
C GLN A 202 17.27 -16.25 -12.68
N LYS A 203 17.41 -17.23 -13.58
CA LYS A 203 18.68 -17.52 -14.28
C LYS A 203 19.22 -16.33 -15.08
N ASP A 204 18.33 -15.49 -15.62
CA ASP A 204 18.67 -14.38 -16.51
C ASP A 204 18.88 -13.06 -15.74
N ASP A 205 18.61 -13.04 -14.43
CA ASP A 205 18.72 -11.88 -13.53
C ASP A 205 19.42 -12.27 -12.22
N ILE A 206 20.59 -12.90 -12.34
CA ILE A 206 21.40 -13.29 -11.20
C ILE A 206 22.90 -13.21 -11.53
N GLN A 207 23.69 -12.79 -10.55
CA GLN A 207 25.14 -12.81 -10.60
C GLN A 207 25.72 -13.16 -9.23
N VAL A 208 26.91 -13.76 -9.22
CA VAL A 208 27.69 -14.00 -8.00
C VAL A 208 28.77 -12.94 -7.92
N ARG A 209 28.82 -12.22 -6.80
CA ARG A 209 29.82 -11.17 -6.55
C ARG A 209 30.71 -11.60 -5.37
N PHE A 210 32.00 -11.71 -5.63
CA PHE A 210 33.06 -11.93 -4.64
C PHE A 210 33.62 -10.59 -4.15
#